data_AF-A0A915CBP7-F1
#
_entry.id   AF-A0A915CBP7-F1
#
_cell.length_a   1.000
_cell.length_b   1.000
_cell.length_c   1.000
_cell.angle_alpha   90.00
_cell.angle_beta   90.00
_cell.angle_gamma   90.00
#
_symmetry.space_group_name_H-M   'P 1'
#
loop_
_entity.id
_entity.type
_entity.pdbx_description
1 polymer ?
#
loop_
_entity_poly.entity_id
_entity_poly.type
_entity_poly.pdbx_seq_one_letter_code
_entity_poly.pdbx_strand_id
1 'polypeptide(L)'
;MFDRPPVNISVTAIAKNGDANREVGFMTGKPFLEDTGFAEFNRPKNGSDKVGIEMVSNTGLITIEEGILRGNEIRLVLKYSKSIFGALHPTNIKAAKRSFRLLDANSLIERAIVHDIRGRVYKWSKRYVKTIDYLSMF
;
A
#
# COMPACT_ATOMS: atom_id res chain seq x y z
N MET A 1 0.37 -16.43 4.39
CA MET A 1 -1.01 -15.99 4.64
C MET A 1 -0.97 -14.92 5.71
N PHE A 2 -1.50 -13.72 5.45
CA PHE A 2 -1.65 -12.66 6.45
C PHE A 2 -2.93 -12.96 7.23
N ASP A 3 -2.81 -13.51 8.44
CA ASP A 3 -3.92 -14.01 9.26
C ASP A 3 -4.31 -13.02 10.38
N ARG A 4 -4.22 -11.71 10.10
CA ARG A 4 -4.41 -10.64 11.09
C ARG A 4 -5.46 -9.64 10.63
N PRO A 5 -6.21 -9.02 11.58
CA PRO A 5 -7.23 -8.04 11.24
C PRO A 5 -6.61 -6.92 10.39
N PRO A 6 -7.09 -6.71 9.16
CA PRO A 6 -6.54 -5.69 8.29
C PRO A 6 -6.97 -4.30 8.76
N VAL A 7 -6.20 -3.30 8.36
CA VAL A 7 -6.63 -1.90 8.37
C VAL A 7 -7.33 -1.62 7.04
N ASN A 8 -8.55 -1.11 7.10
CA ASN A 8 -9.29 -0.69 5.91
C ASN A 8 -8.65 0.58 5.33
N ILE A 9 -8.45 0.60 4.01
CA ILE A 9 -7.92 1.75 3.29
C ILE A 9 -8.94 2.19 2.24
N SER A 10 -9.20 3.49 2.20
CA SER A 10 -9.90 4.13 1.10
C SER A 10 -9.12 5.37 0.66
N VAL A 11 -9.02 5.57 -0.64
CA VAL A 11 -8.34 6.73 -1.24
C VAL A 11 -9.26 7.32 -2.28
N THR A 12 -9.45 8.64 -2.21
CA THR A 12 -10.14 9.41 -3.24
C THR A 12 -9.23 10.53 -3.71
N ALA A 13 -9.04 10.64 -5.02
CA ALA A 13 -8.33 11.74 -5.65
C ALA A 13 -9.25 12.40 -6.67
N ILE A 14 -9.41 13.72 -6.56
CA ILE A 14 -10.25 14.52 -7.45
C ILE A 14 -9.35 15.44 -8.26
N ALA A 15 -9.45 15.34 -9.58
CA ALA A 15 -8.77 16.22 -10.52
C ALA A 15 -9.49 17.56 -10.64
N LYS A 16 -8.79 18.59 -11.13
CA LYS A 16 -9.36 19.95 -11.27
C LYS A 16 -10.55 20.02 -12.22
N ASN A 17 -10.64 19.10 -13.17
CA ASN A 17 -11.75 18.98 -14.12
C ASN A 17 -12.96 18.21 -13.57
N GLY A 18 -12.91 17.74 -12.31
CA GLY A 18 -14.00 16.99 -11.68
C GLY A 18 -13.86 15.47 -11.76
N ASP A 19 -12.90 14.95 -12.53
CA ASP A 19 -12.67 13.50 -12.59
C ASP A 19 -12.21 12.97 -11.23
N ALA A 20 -12.70 11.80 -10.85
CA ALA A 20 -12.41 11.21 -9.55
C ALA A 20 -11.91 9.77 -9.68
N ASN A 21 -10.71 9.53 -9.16
CA ASN A 21 -10.19 8.20 -8.92
C ASN A 21 -10.52 7.77 -7.49
N ARG A 22 -11.00 6.53 -7.36
CA ARG A 22 -11.38 5.93 -6.07
C ARG A 22 -10.78 4.55 -5.97
N GLU A 23 -10.16 4.27 -4.84
CA GLU A 23 -9.59 2.98 -4.51
C GLU A 23 -10.03 2.57 -3.11
N VAL A 24 -10.33 1.29 -2.95
CA VAL A 24 -10.65 0.68 -1.66
C VAL A 24 -9.87 -0.61 -1.49
N GLY A 25 -9.57 -0.96 -0.25
CA GLY A 25 -8.73 -2.10 0.01
C GLY A 25 -8.39 -2.31 1.47
N PHE A 26 -7.38 -3.14 1.68
CA PHE A 26 -6.94 -3.58 2.99
C PHE A 26 -5.41 -3.51 3.07
N MET A 27 -4.90 -3.15 4.24
CA MET A 27 -3.49 -3.29 4.60
C MET A 27 -3.35 -4.31 5.72
N THR A 28 -2.38 -5.20 5.55
CA THR A 28 -2.05 -6.23 6.54
C THR A 28 -0.60 -6.12 6.95
N GLY A 29 -0.34 -6.29 8.26
CA GLY A 29 0.99 -6.27 8.84
C GLY A 29 1.39 -7.64 9.36
N LYS A 30 2.65 -8.03 9.12
CA LYS A 30 3.28 -9.21 9.69
C LYS A 30 4.56 -8.80 10.43
N PRO A 31 4.52 -8.65 11.77
CA PRO A 31 5.71 -8.32 12.55
C PRO A 31 6.83 -9.34 12.34
N PHE A 32 8.09 -8.91 12.44
CA PHE A 32 9.22 -9.82 12.37
C PHE A 32 9.44 -10.58 13.67
N LEU A 33 9.19 -9.95 14.82
CA LEU A 33 9.20 -10.59 16.13
C LEU A 33 7.75 -10.88 16.51
N GLU A 34 7.28 -12.07 16.15
CA GLU A 34 5.96 -12.54 16.53
C GLU A 34 6.12 -13.48 17.70
N ASP A 35 5.41 -13.21 18.79
CA ASP A 35 5.19 -14.20 19.83
C ASP A 35 4.09 -15.15 19.35
N THR A 36 4.50 -16.29 18.80
CA THR A 36 3.59 -17.30 18.25
C THR A 36 3.21 -18.35 19.29
N GLY A 37 3.70 -18.25 20.54
CA GLY A 37 3.53 -19.29 21.55
C GLY A 37 4.34 -20.57 21.28
N PHE A 38 5.17 -20.59 20.23
CA PHE A 38 6.09 -21.69 19.91
C PHE A 38 7.54 -21.25 20.08
N ALA A 39 8.38 -22.13 20.64
CA ALA A 39 9.81 -21.90 20.75
C ALA A 39 10.50 -22.07 19.38
N GLU A 40 10.87 -20.96 18.73
CA GLU A 40 11.68 -20.98 17.52
C GLU A 40 13.17 -20.91 17.87
N PHE A 41 13.86 -22.06 17.84
CA PHE A 41 15.25 -22.18 18.30
C PHE A 41 16.32 -21.48 17.43
N ASN A 42 15.97 -21.04 16.21
CA ASN A 42 16.93 -20.45 15.24
C ASN A 42 16.43 -19.15 14.57
N ARG A 43 15.49 -18.42 15.19
CA ARG A 43 15.01 -17.16 14.62
C ARG A 43 16.10 -16.07 14.74
N PRO A 44 16.41 -15.31 13.68
CA PRO A 44 17.31 -14.16 13.79
C PRO A 44 16.77 -13.16 14.81
N LYS A 45 17.67 -12.52 15.57
CA LYS A 45 17.29 -11.50 16.57
C LYS A 45 16.68 -10.23 15.96
N ASN A 46 16.95 -9.98 14.68
CA ASN A 46 16.55 -8.77 13.97
C ASN A 46 16.00 -9.11 12.59
N GLY A 47 15.01 -8.35 12.15
CA GLY A 47 14.43 -8.41 10.81
C GLY A 47 13.35 -7.36 10.65
N SER A 48 12.86 -7.18 9.42
CA SER A 48 11.86 -6.13 9.12
C SER A 48 10.45 -6.68 9.13
N ASP A 49 9.53 -5.91 9.69
CA ASP A 49 8.10 -6.20 9.60
C ASP A 49 7.67 -6.15 8.13
N LYS A 50 6.83 -7.09 7.73
CA LYS A 50 6.28 -7.15 6.38
C LYS A 50 4.92 -6.46 6.33
N VAL A 51 4.64 -5.83 5.21
CA VAL A 51 3.35 -5.17 4.95
C VAL A 51 2.84 -5.59 3.59
N GLY A 52 1.56 -5.91 3.52
CA GLY A 52 0.80 -6.12 2.28
C GLY A 52 -0.28 -5.07 2.14
N ILE A 53 -0.51 -4.59 0.91
CA ILE A 53 -1.68 -3.78 0.56
C ILE A 53 -2.36 -4.41 -0.65
N GLU A 54 -3.67 -4.61 -0.53
CA GLU A 54 -4.54 -5.10 -1.59
C GLU A 54 -5.56 -4.02 -1.92
N MET A 55 -5.61 -3.56 -3.17
CA MET A 55 -6.51 -2.48 -3.60
C MET A 55 -7.30 -2.86 -4.85
N VAL A 56 -8.54 -2.37 -4.91
CA VAL A 56 -9.37 -2.34 -6.12
C VAL A 56 -9.70 -0.88 -6.46
N SER A 57 -9.52 -0.51 -7.72
CA SER A 57 -9.79 0.84 -8.23
C SER A 57 -11.04 0.89 -9.11
N ASN A 58 -11.72 2.05 -9.12
CA ASN A 58 -12.78 2.35 -10.07
C ASN A 58 -12.33 2.39 -11.55
N THR A 59 -11.02 2.27 -11.82
CA THR A 59 -10.47 2.02 -13.16
C THR A 59 -10.51 0.54 -13.58
N GLY A 60 -11.10 -0.34 -12.75
CA GLY A 60 -11.15 -1.78 -12.97
C GLY A 60 -9.82 -2.50 -12.72
N LEU A 61 -8.90 -1.87 -11.99
CA LEU A 61 -7.59 -2.42 -11.66
C LEU A 61 -7.59 -3.02 -10.25
N ILE A 62 -7.10 -4.24 -10.13
CA ILE A 62 -6.86 -4.95 -8.87
C ILE A 62 -5.35 -5.07 -8.69
N THR A 63 -4.83 -4.71 -7.51
CA THR A 63 -3.40 -4.75 -7.22
C THR A 63 -3.12 -5.40 -5.88
N ILE A 64 -1.99 -6.10 -5.80
CA ILE A 64 -1.38 -6.53 -4.53
C ILE A 64 0.05 -6.01 -4.54
N GLU A 65 0.38 -5.24 -3.51
CA GLU A 65 1.73 -4.76 -3.27
C GLU A 65 2.23 -5.30 -1.94
N GLU A 66 3.48 -5.74 -1.90
CA GLU A 66 4.11 -6.24 -0.69
C GLU A 66 5.44 -5.54 -0.46
N GLY A 67 5.82 -5.42 0.81
CA GLY A 67 7.16 -5.03 1.18
C GLY A 67 7.35 -4.98 2.67
N ILE A 68 8.06 -3.94 3.14
CA ILE A 68 8.53 -3.87 4.52
C ILE A 68 8.26 -2.51 5.16
N LEU A 69 8.07 -2.53 6.47
CA LEU A 69 8.16 -1.36 7.33
C LEU A 69 9.60 -1.28 7.87
N ARG A 70 10.27 -0.14 7.65
CA ARG A 70 11.60 0.13 8.20
C ARG A 70 11.63 1.53 8.79
N GLY A 71 11.77 1.61 10.11
CA GLY A 71 11.64 2.88 10.82
C GLY A 71 10.22 3.44 10.66
N ASN A 72 10.11 4.66 10.13
CA ASN A 72 8.84 5.35 9.88
C ASN A 72 8.38 5.29 8.42
N GLU A 73 8.92 4.37 7.62
CA GLU A 73 8.59 4.24 6.19
C GLU A 73 8.17 2.81 5.82
N ILE A 74 6.99 2.70 5.21
CA ILE A 74 6.53 1.52 4.50
C ILE A 74 7.02 1.62 3.05
N ARG A 75 7.65 0.57 2.55
CA ARG A 75 8.10 0.47 1.14
C ARG A 75 7.48 -0.77 0.52
N LEU A 76 6.79 -0.57 -0.59
CA LEU A 76 6.01 -1.59 -1.27
C LEU A 76 6.45 -1.74 -2.72
N VAL A 77 6.33 -2.96 -3.22
CA VAL A 77 6.54 -3.32 -4.61
C VAL A 77 5.34 -4.12 -5.08
N LEU A 78 4.87 -3.81 -6.28
CA LEU A 78 3.81 -4.57 -6.94
C LEU A 78 4.20 -6.05 -7.08
N LYS A 79 3.33 -6.93 -6.60
CA LYS A 79 3.43 -8.38 -6.76
C LYS A 79 2.40 -8.93 -7.72
N TYR A 80 1.22 -8.31 -7.76
CA TYR A 80 0.13 -8.73 -8.60
C TYR A 80 -0.62 -7.52 -9.15
N SER A 81 -1.02 -7.62 -10.41
CA SER A 81 -1.92 -6.69 -11.06
C SER A 81 -2.85 -7.44 -12.00
N LYS A 82 -4.14 -7.10 -11.97
CA LYS A 82 -5.13 -7.60 -12.92
C LYS A 82 -6.14 -6.51 -13.26
N SER A 83 -6.32 -6.28 -14.55
CA SER A 83 -7.44 -5.49 -15.06
C SER A 83 -8.63 -6.40 -15.34
N ILE A 84 -9.82 -5.98 -14.92
CA ILE A 84 -11.08 -6.67 -15.25
C ILE A 84 -11.40 -6.60 -16.75
N PHE A 85 -10.81 -5.64 -17.46
CA PHE A 85 -10.97 -5.45 -18.91
C PHE A 85 -9.97 -6.27 -19.74
N GLY A 86 -9.17 -7.12 -19.10
CA GLY A 86 -8.21 -8.01 -19.75
C GLY A 86 -6.74 -7.59 -19.60
N ALA A 87 -5.83 -8.54 -19.83
CA ALA A 87 -4.40 -8.38 -19.57
C ALA A 87 -3.72 -7.27 -20.39
N LEU A 88 -4.22 -6.99 -21.60
CA LEU A 88 -3.69 -5.97 -22.50
C LEU A 88 -4.39 -4.61 -22.37
N HIS A 89 -5.33 -4.47 -21.44
CA HIS A 89 -6.06 -3.21 -21.27
C HIS A 89 -5.12 -2.09 -20.79
N PRO A 90 -5.27 -0.84 -21.29
CA PRO A 90 -4.32 0.24 -21.01
C PRO A 90 -4.22 0.68 -19.54
N THR A 91 -5.19 0.30 -18.71
CA THR A 91 -5.17 0.54 -17.26
C THR A 91 -4.27 -0.44 -16.51
N ASN A 92 -3.83 -1.53 -17.15
CA ASN A 92 -2.98 -2.52 -16.50
C ASN A 92 -1.57 -1.95 -16.26
N ILE A 93 -0.99 -2.34 -15.13
CA ILE A 93 0.34 -1.89 -14.71
C ILE A 93 1.31 -3.07 -14.76
N LYS A 94 2.54 -2.78 -15.21
CA LYS A 94 3.63 -3.76 -15.33
C LYS A 94 4.45 -3.83 -14.04
N ALA A 95 4.70 -2.69 -13.42
CA ALA A 95 5.45 -2.59 -12.18
C ALA A 95 5.04 -1.33 -11.43
N ALA A 96 5.01 -1.40 -10.10
CA ALA A 96 4.87 -0.23 -9.26
C ALA A 96 5.77 -0.33 -8.04
N LYS A 97 6.24 0.83 -7.58
CA LYS A 97 6.88 1.02 -6.27
C LYS A 97 6.16 2.15 -5.58
N ARG A 98 5.75 1.93 -4.33
CA ARG A 98 5.06 2.91 -3.51
C ARG A 98 5.71 2.98 -2.14
N SER A 99 5.83 4.17 -1.57
CA SER A 99 6.24 4.33 -0.18
C SER A 99 5.35 5.30 0.57
N PHE A 100 5.15 5.00 1.85
CA PHE A 100 4.43 5.84 2.80
C PHE A 100 5.39 6.15 3.94
N ARG A 101 5.75 7.42 4.11
CA ARG A 101 6.66 7.87 5.17
C ARG A 101 5.96 8.85 6.08
N LEU A 102 5.92 8.51 7.36
CA LEU A 102 5.46 9.42 8.40
C LEU A 102 6.54 10.48 8.64
N LEU A 103 6.25 11.76 8.46
CA LEU A 103 7.20 12.83 8.76
C LEU A 103 7.19 13.20 10.25
N ASP A 104 5.98 13.22 10.81
CA ASP A 104 5.67 13.55 12.19
C ASP A 104 4.30 12.90 12.53
N ALA A 105 3.81 13.07 13.75
CA ALA A 105 2.56 12.45 14.20
C ALA A 105 1.31 12.81 13.36
N ASN A 106 1.37 13.88 12.56
CA ASN A 106 0.24 14.43 11.82
C ASN A 106 0.46 14.50 10.30
N SER A 107 1.66 14.18 9.79
CA SER A 107 2.00 14.32 8.37
C SER A 107 2.48 13.01 7.76
N LEU A 108 1.84 12.59 6.66
CA LEU A 108 2.22 11.41 5.87
C LEU A 108 2.59 11.83 4.44
N ILE A 109 3.72 11.36 3.92
CA ILE A 109 4.05 11.46 2.50
C ILE A 109 3.84 10.11 1.84
N GLU A 110 3.09 10.10 0.74
CA GLU A 110 3.08 9.02 -0.24
C GLU A 110 3.94 9.40 -1.44
N ARG A 111 4.76 8.47 -1.92
CA ARG A 111 5.43 8.57 -3.22
C ARG A 111 5.18 7.30 -4.00
N ALA A 112 4.93 7.43 -5.29
CA ALA A 112 4.81 6.27 -6.16
C ALA A 112 5.49 6.48 -7.51
N ILE A 113 5.95 5.37 -8.07
CA ILE A 113 6.43 5.23 -9.43
C ILE A 113 5.71 4.04 -10.04
N VAL A 114 4.99 4.26 -11.14
CA VAL A 114 4.21 3.24 -11.83
C VAL A 114 4.63 3.15 -13.28
N HIS A 115 4.87 1.93 -13.75
CA HIS A 115 5.13 1.59 -15.13
C HIS A 115 3.90 0.89 -15.70
N ASP A 116 3.29 1.45 -16.73
CA ASP A 116 2.19 0.79 -17.43
C ASP A 116 2.69 -0.24 -18.46
N ILE A 117 1.78 -1.04 -19.01
CA ILE A 117 2.10 -2.04 -20.03
C ILE A 117 2.58 -1.44 -21.36
N ARG A 118 2.35 -0.14 -21.59
CA ARG A 118 2.78 0.60 -22.80
C ARG A 118 4.16 1.24 -22.63
N GLY A 119 4.82 1.01 -21.49
CA GLY A 119 6.14 1.57 -21.19
C GLY A 119 6.13 3.00 -20.66
N ARG A 120 4.95 3.60 -20.40
CA ARG A 120 4.88 4.93 -19.79
C ARG A 120 5.18 4.84 -18.30
N VAL A 121 5.82 5.88 -17.78
CA VAL A 121 6.20 6.00 -16.37
C VAL A 121 5.47 7.17 -15.75
N TYR A 122 4.72 6.89 -14.69
CA TYR A 122 4.05 7.90 -13.88
C TYR A 122 4.75 8.01 -12.54
N LYS A 123 4.92 9.24 -12.06
CA LYS A 123 5.51 9.53 -10.75
C LYS A 123 4.68 10.58 -10.06
N TRP A 124 4.40 10.37 -8.78
CA TRP A 124 3.73 11.38 -7.96
C TRP A 124 4.24 11.36 -6.52
N SER A 125 4.01 12.49 -5.85
CA SER A 125 4.22 12.66 -4.41
C SER A 125 2.99 13.37 -3.85
N LYS A 126 2.37 12.79 -2.83
CA LYS A 126 1.23 13.37 -2.12
C LYS A 126 1.62 13.58 -0.66
N ARG A 127 1.16 14.67 -0.07
CA ARG A 127 1.27 14.93 1.37
C ARG A 127 -0.13 14.93 1.97
N TYR A 128 -0.33 14.11 2.98
CA TYR A 128 -1.55 14.04 3.75
C TYR A 128 -1.31 14.67 5.12
N VAL A 129 -2.32 15.39 5.61
CA VAL A 129 -2.36 15.95 6.97
C VAL A 129 -3.48 15.23 7.71
N LYS A 130 -3.18 14.76 8.92
CA LYS A 130 -4.14 14.12 9.79
C LYS A 130 -5.22 15.11 10.19
N THR A 131 -6.48 14.74 9.96
CA THR A 131 -7.64 15.56 10.32
C THR A 131 -8.41 14.99 11.50
N ILE A 132 -8.48 13.66 11.62
CA ILE A 132 -9.21 12.95 12.67
C ILE A 132 -8.36 11.76 13.13
N ASP A 133 -8.35 11.51 14.44
CA ASP A 133 -7.75 10.33 15.05
C ASP A 133 -8.84 9.43 15.68
N TYR A 134 -9.35 8.50 14.88
CA TYR A 134 -10.39 7.58 15.31
C TYR A 134 -10.00 6.67 16.48
N LEU A 135 -8.71 6.45 16.74
CA LEU A 135 -8.25 5.62 17.85
C LEU A 135 -8.19 6.39 19.18
N SER A 136 -8.18 7.72 19.13
CA SER A 136 -8.19 8.58 20.33
C SER A 136 -9.59 9.01 20.76
N MET A 137 -10.61 8.66 19.97
CA MET A 137 -12.01 9.08 20.20
C MET A 137 -12.80 8.14 21.10
N PHE A 138 -12.17 7.08 21.62
CA PHE A 138 -12.73 6.10 22.55
C PHE A 138 -11.80 5.92 23.74
#